data_AF-K0NJ82-F1
#
_entry.id   AF-K0NJ82-F1
#
_cell.length_a   1.000
_cell.length_b   1.000
_cell.length_c   1.000
_cell.angle_alpha   90.00
_cell.angle_beta   90.00
_cell.angle_gamma   90.00
#
_symmetry.space_group_name_H-M   'P 1'
#
loop_
_entity.id
_entity.type
_entity.pdbx_description
1 polymer ?
#
loop_
_entity_poly.entity_id
_entity_poly.type
_entity_poly.pdbx_seq_one_letter_code
_entity_poly.pdbx_strand_id
1 'polypeptide(L)'
;MDDTEDNLEVEIKEPRARQFMVVQQLSKLPYPVDNLFQILEESAVPEWAYIVHEGEPSSKEDQETVEPHVHVVLKFPNPQTISRISSLLKVEPQYVQIWKGRINNAYSYLIYATRGASETKKSYDPKDVVASFDFEKRFQKFSEG
;
A
#
# COMPACT_ATOMS: atom_id res chain seq x y z
N MET A 1 -21.63 -39.28 33.40
CA MET A 1 -22.46 -38.17 32.88
C MET A 1 -21.45 -37.19 32.35
N ASP A 2 -21.52 -36.99 31.05
CA ASP A 2 -20.52 -36.31 30.22
C ASP A 2 -20.74 -34.80 30.36
N ASP A 3 -19.80 -34.14 31.02
CA ASP A 3 -19.76 -32.68 31.11
C ASP A 3 -19.17 -32.16 29.79
N THR A 4 -20.04 -31.99 28.78
CA THR A 4 -19.67 -31.29 27.55
C THR A 4 -19.37 -29.83 27.89
N GLU A 5 -18.08 -29.51 28.01
CA GLU A 5 -17.57 -28.15 27.94
C GLU A 5 -17.91 -27.58 26.56
N ASP A 6 -18.87 -26.65 26.56
CA ASP A 6 -19.26 -25.84 25.42
C ASP A 6 -18.09 -24.91 25.06
N ASN A 7 -17.20 -25.37 24.18
CA ASN A 7 -16.16 -24.54 23.57
C ASN A 7 -16.82 -23.51 22.65
N LEU A 8 -17.15 -22.35 23.20
CA LEU A 8 -17.46 -21.15 22.43
C LEU A 8 -16.21 -20.75 21.62
N GLU A 9 -16.12 -21.23 20.39
CA GLU A 9 -15.21 -20.66 19.39
C GLU A 9 -15.60 -19.19 19.18
N VAL A 10 -14.82 -18.29 19.78
CA VAL A 10 -14.95 -16.85 19.51
C VAL A 10 -14.50 -16.64 18.07
N GLU A 11 -15.46 -16.47 17.16
CA GLU A 11 -15.19 -16.11 15.77
C GLU A 11 -14.51 -14.72 15.74
N ILE A 12 -13.18 -14.70 15.67
CA ILE A 12 -12.42 -13.46 15.55
C ILE A 12 -12.68 -12.89 14.15
N LYS A 13 -13.58 -11.92 14.06
CA LYS A 13 -13.87 -11.23 12.80
C LYS A 13 -12.66 -10.43 12.33
N GLU A 14 -12.23 -10.71 11.12
CA GLU A 14 -11.13 -10.00 10.48
C GLU A 14 -11.42 -8.48 10.40
N PRO A 15 -10.46 -7.62 10.77
CA PRO A 15 -10.62 -6.17 10.64
C PRO A 15 -10.97 -5.74 9.22
N ARG A 16 -11.89 -4.77 9.10
CA ARG A 16 -12.32 -4.21 7.81
C ARG A 16 -12.00 -2.73 7.72
N ALA A 17 -11.52 -2.29 6.56
CA ALA A 17 -11.19 -0.89 6.31
C ALA A 17 -11.46 -0.49 4.86
N ARG A 18 -11.49 0.81 4.60
CA ARG A 18 -11.70 1.36 3.25
C ARG A 18 -10.40 1.74 2.54
N GLN A 19 -9.29 1.80 3.26
CA GLN A 19 -8.03 2.32 2.75
C GLN A 19 -6.90 1.41 3.20
N PHE A 20 -6.02 1.05 2.28
CA PHE A 20 -4.92 0.14 2.52
C PHE A 20 -3.65 0.65 1.86
N MET A 21 -2.52 0.34 2.47
CA MET A 21 -1.20 0.46 1.88
C MET A 21 -0.55 -0.91 1.85
N VAL A 22 0.06 -1.26 0.73
CA VAL A 22 0.82 -2.50 0.57
C VAL A 22 2.24 -2.13 0.18
N VAL A 23 3.21 -2.75 0.86
CA VAL A 23 4.63 -2.58 0.55
C VAL A 23 5.24 -3.95 0.34
N GLN A 24 5.83 -4.20 -0.83
CA GLN A 24 6.40 -5.50 -1.16
C GLN A 24 7.67 -5.37 -2.00
N GLN A 25 8.68 -6.17 -1.68
CA GLN A 25 9.88 -6.30 -2.51
C GLN A 25 9.53 -6.85 -3.88
N LEU A 26 10.11 -6.29 -4.95
CA LEU A 26 9.81 -6.76 -6.31
C LEU A 26 10.20 -8.23 -6.50
N SER A 27 11.27 -8.67 -5.83
CA SER A 27 11.77 -10.06 -5.84
C SER A 27 10.78 -11.07 -5.24
N LYS A 28 9.79 -10.62 -4.46
CA LYS A 28 8.79 -11.45 -3.78
C LYS A 28 7.44 -11.45 -4.48
N LEU A 29 7.25 -10.62 -5.50
CA LEU A 29 6.02 -10.65 -6.29
C LEU A 29 6.00 -11.93 -7.15
N PRO A 30 4.87 -12.65 -7.21
CA PRO A 30 4.74 -13.84 -8.05
C PRO A 30 4.49 -13.49 -9.54
N TYR A 31 4.71 -12.23 -9.92
CA TYR A 31 4.52 -11.68 -11.26
C TYR A 31 5.46 -10.48 -11.49
N PRO A 32 5.78 -10.15 -12.76
CA PRO A 32 6.49 -8.92 -13.10
C PRO A 32 5.72 -7.69 -12.64
N VAL A 33 6.39 -6.69 -12.07
CA VAL A 33 5.74 -5.48 -11.53
C VAL A 33 4.90 -4.73 -12.58
N ASP A 34 5.27 -4.82 -13.86
CA ASP A 34 4.52 -4.22 -14.97
C ASP A 34 3.09 -4.77 -15.09
N ASN A 35 2.84 -6.00 -14.62
CA ASN A 35 1.51 -6.59 -14.58
C ASN A 35 0.59 -5.92 -13.54
N LEU A 36 1.15 -5.17 -12.60
CA LEU A 36 0.40 -4.53 -11.51
C LEU A 36 -0.65 -3.55 -12.05
N PHE A 37 -0.32 -2.81 -13.11
CA PHE A 37 -1.29 -1.93 -13.80
C PHE A 37 -2.53 -2.71 -14.22
N GLN A 38 -2.35 -3.80 -14.98
CA GLN A 38 -3.46 -4.61 -15.47
C GLN A 38 -4.23 -5.27 -14.32
N ILE A 39 -3.54 -5.80 -13.30
CA ILE A 39 -4.19 -6.39 -12.11
C ILE A 39 -5.10 -5.37 -11.43
N LEU A 40 -4.65 -4.12 -11.27
CA LEU A 40 -5.42 -3.07 -10.62
C LEU A 40 -6.54 -2.53 -11.51
N GLU A 41 -6.29 -2.37 -12.81
CA GLU A 41 -7.28 -1.90 -13.79
C GLU A 41 -8.44 -2.89 -13.97
N GLU A 42 -8.15 -4.21 -13.97
CA GLU A 42 -9.17 -5.26 -14.06
C GLU A 42 -9.83 -5.58 -12.71
N SER A 43 -9.35 -4.95 -11.62
CA SER A 43 -9.90 -5.16 -10.29
C SER A 43 -11.19 -4.37 -10.06
N ALA A 44 -11.90 -4.70 -8.98
CA ALA A 44 -13.01 -3.89 -8.49
C ALA A 44 -12.57 -2.70 -7.60
N VAL A 45 -11.29 -2.33 -7.59
CA VAL A 45 -10.79 -1.19 -6.81
C VAL A 45 -10.97 0.09 -7.62
N PRO A 46 -11.83 1.04 -7.20
CA PRO A 46 -12.11 2.23 -8.01
C PRO A 46 -11.04 3.30 -7.91
N GLU A 47 -10.22 3.30 -6.86
CA GLU A 47 -9.19 4.31 -6.66
C GLU A 47 -7.93 3.64 -6.10
N TRP A 48 -6.90 3.59 -6.93
CA TRP A 48 -5.59 3.04 -6.63
C TRP A 48 -4.48 3.91 -7.20
N ALA A 49 -3.30 3.84 -6.57
CA ALA A 49 -2.05 4.44 -7.02
C ALA A 49 -0.87 3.58 -6.55
N TYR A 50 0.19 3.47 -7.35
CA TYR A 50 1.41 2.80 -6.96
C TYR A 50 2.66 3.48 -7.54
N ILE A 51 3.80 3.18 -6.91
CA ILE A 51 5.13 3.59 -7.39
C ILE A 51 6.15 2.52 -7.03
N VAL A 52 7.13 2.34 -7.89
CA VAL A 52 8.29 1.49 -7.63
C VAL A 52 9.41 2.37 -7.08
N HIS A 53 9.93 1.99 -5.92
CA HIS A 53 11.16 2.56 -5.38
C HIS A 53 12.32 1.68 -5.81
N GLU A 54 13.26 2.27 -6.54
CA GLU A 54 14.52 1.60 -6.87
C GLU A 54 15.33 1.42 -5.58
N GLY A 55 16.19 0.40 -5.57
CA GLY A 55 16.97 0.08 -4.38
C GLY A 55 17.95 1.20 -4.06
N GLU A 56 17.80 1.83 -2.90
CA GLU A 56 18.64 2.93 -2.44
C GLU A 56 19.12 2.66 -1.00
N PRO A 57 20.25 3.25 -0.56
CA PRO A 57 20.69 3.16 0.83
C PRO A 57 19.58 3.61 1.78
N SER A 58 19.33 2.83 2.83
CA SER A 58 18.25 3.06 3.80
C SER A 58 18.42 4.37 4.58
N SER A 59 19.66 4.83 4.75
CA SER A 59 20.01 6.16 5.24
C SER A 59 21.39 6.60 4.73
N LYS A 60 21.80 7.84 5.03
CA LYS A 60 23.16 8.32 4.73
C LYS A 60 24.22 7.68 5.64
N GLU A 61 23.81 7.08 6.76
CA GLU A 61 24.69 6.54 7.80
C GLU A 61 24.75 5.01 7.74
N ASP A 62 23.64 4.35 7.39
CA ASP A 62 23.55 2.90 7.20
C ASP A 62 23.69 2.54 5.71
N GLN A 63 24.74 1.78 5.38
CA GLN A 63 24.97 1.26 4.03
C GLN A 63 24.08 0.04 3.69
N GLU A 64 23.04 -0.23 4.49
CA GLU A 64 22.05 -1.23 4.11
C GLU A 64 21.22 -0.71 2.94
N THR A 65 21.46 -1.28 1.76
CA THR A 65 20.63 -1.04 0.58
C THR A 65 19.24 -1.61 0.81
N VAL A 66 18.21 -0.76 0.71
CA VAL A 66 16.83 -1.22 0.63
C VAL A 66 16.66 -1.88 -0.74
N GLU A 67 16.16 -3.12 -0.77
CA GLU A 67 15.85 -3.77 -2.05
C GLU A 67 14.76 -2.99 -2.81
N PRO A 68 14.75 -3.04 -4.15
CA PRO A 68 13.66 -2.49 -4.94
C PRO A 68 12.30 -3.02 -4.46
N HIS A 69 11.36 -2.12 -4.23
CA HIS A 69 10.05 -2.46 -3.68
C HIS A 69 8.96 -1.54 -4.24
N VAL A 70 7.72 -2.03 -4.23
CA VAL A 70 6.54 -1.28 -4.66
C VAL A 70 5.73 -0.83 -3.46
N HIS A 71 5.24 0.41 -3.50
CA HIS A 71 4.18 0.90 -2.62
C HIS A 71 2.89 0.98 -3.41
N VAL A 72 1.82 0.38 -2.89
CA VAL A 72 0.48 0.40 -3.50
C VAL A 72 -0.52 0.97 -2.48
N VAL A 73 -1.26 1.99 -2.86
CA VAL A 73 -2.36 2.56 -2.07
C VAL A 73 -3.68 2.22 -2.74
N LEU A 74 -4.60 1.63 -1.97
CA LEU A 74 -5.93 1.25 -2.43
C LEU A 74 -7.00 1.95 -1.60
N LYS A 75 -8.05 2.45 -2.27
CA LYS A 75 -9.20 3.06 -1.63
C LYS A 75 -10.50 2.51 -2.20
N PHE A 76 -11.36 2.08 -1.29
CA PHE A 76 -12.65 1.47 -1.56
C PHE A 76 -13.80 2.31 -1.00
N PRO A 77 -14.96 2.33 -1.68
CA PRO A 77 -16.17 2.95 -1.14
C PRO A 77 -16.72 2.17 0.07
N ASN A 78 -16.56 0.84 0.05
CA ASN A 78 -17.06 -0.07 1.08
C ASN A 78 -15.89 -0.79 1.80
N PRO A 79 -15.99 -1.05 3.12
CA PRO A 79 -14.93 -1.72 3.86
C PRO A 79 -14.61 -3.12 3.31
N GLN A 80 -13.33 -3.37 3.03
CA GLN A 80 -12.77 -4.65 2.62
C GLN A 80 -11.95 -5.28 3.75
N THR A 81 -11.60 -6.56 3.61
CA THR A 81 -10.73 -7.29 4.53
C THR A 81 -9.28 -7.30 4.03
N ILE A 82 -8.32 -7.52 4.92
CA ILE A 82 -6.90 -7.69 4.53
C ILE A 82 -6.75 -8.91 3.61
N SER A 83 -7.43 -10.01 3.90
CA SER A 83 -7.43 -11.24 3.10
C SER A 83 -7.83 -10.99 1.64
N ARG A 84 -8.80 -10.10 1.41
CA ARG A 84 -9.20 -9.71 0.04
C ARG A 84 -8.08 -8.99 -0.69
N ILE A 85 -7.40 -8.06 -0.01
CA ILE A 85 -6.30 -7.28 -0.60
C ILE A 85 -5.08 -8.18 -0.86
N SER A 86 -4.75 -9.02 0.12
CA SER A 86 -3.71 -10.06 0.01
C SER A 86 -3.95 -10.96 -1.19
N SER A 87 -5.18 -11.44 -1.38
CA SER A 87 -5.57 -12.27 -2.53
C SER A 87 -5.49 -11.51 -3.86
N LEU A 88 -5.95 -10.25 -3.88
CA LEU A 88 -5.92 -9.40 -5.08
C LEU A 88 -4.49 -9.21 -5.60
N LEU A 89 -3.54 -8.88 -4.72
CA LEU A 89 -2.17 -8.57 -5.09
C LEU A 89 -1.22 -9.77 -4.97
N LYS A 90 -1.74 -10.93 -4.54
CA LYS A 90 -0.99 -12.16 -4.27
C LYS A 90 0.21 -11.93 -3.33
N VAL A 91 -0.02 -11.13 -2.29
CA VAL A 91 0.95 -10.85 -1.22
C VAL A 91 0.47 -11.46 0.08
N GLU A 92 1.36 -11.78 1.01
CA GLU A 92 0.94 -12.25 2.33
C GLU A 92 0.22 -11.15 3.12
N PRO A 93 -0.75 -11.49 3.99
CA PRO A 93 -1.51 -10.54 4.79
C PRO A 93 -0.67 -9.54 5.59
N GLN A 94 0.51 -9.95 6.08
CA GLN A 94 1.41 -9.10 6.86
C GLN A 94 1.96 -7.88 6.08
N TYR A 95 1.98 -7.95 4.76
CA TYR A 95 2.40 -6.84 3.89
C TYR A 95 1.27 -5.84 3.59
N VAL A 96 0.04 -6.14 4.03
CA VAL A 96 -1.13 -5.29 3.85
C VAL A 96 -1.42 -4.52 5.13
N GLN A 97 -1.31 -3.20 5.06
CA GLN A 97 -1.56 -2.31 6.19
C GLN A 97 -2.87 -1.56 6.02
N ILE A 98 -3.67 -1.49 7.08
CA ILE A 98 -4.85 -0.62 7.13
C ILE A 98 -4.40 0.83 7.28
N TRP A 99 -4.77 1.68 6.32
CA TRP A 99 -4.51 3.11 6.41
C TRP A 99 -5.62 3.81 7.21
N LYS A 100 -5.28 4.32 8.39
CA LYS A 100 -6.23 5.01 9.28
C LYS A 100 -6.29 6.53 9.07
N GLY A 101 -5.35 7.10 8.31
CA GLY A 101 -5.25 8.54 8.08
C GLY A 101 -6.12 9.05 6.92
N ARG A 102 -5.93 10.33 6.59
CA ARG A 102 -6.46 10.91 5.34
C ARG A 102 -5.78 10.22 4.15
N ILE A 103 -6.54 9.94 3.09
CA ILE A 103 -5.98 9.27 1.91
C ILE A 103 -4.85 10.06 1.26
N ASN A 104 -4.94 11.40 1.23
CA ASN A 104 -3.89 12.25 0.67
C ASN A 104 -2.56 12.07 1.39
N ASN A 105 -2.57 11.77 2.69
CA ASN A 105 -1.35 11.46 3.41
C ASN A 105 -0.75 10.15 2.87
N ALA A 106 -1.56 9.10 2.64
CA ALA A 106 -1.08 7.85 2.04
C ALA A 106 -0.44 8.09 0.66
N TYR A 107 -1.05 8.95 -0.16
CA TYR A 107 -0.51 9.34 -1.45
C TYR A 107 0.82 10.10 -1.33
N SER A 108 0.96 11.02 -0.36
CA SER A 108 2.24 11.70 -0.11
C SER A 108 3.37 10.74 0.28
N TYR A 109 3.06 9.61 0.93
CA TYR A 109 4.05 8.58 1.25
C TYR A 109 4.62 7.88 0.01
N LEU A 110 3.87 7.81 -1.11
CA LEU A 110 4.38 7.23 -2.35
C LEU A 110 5.63 7.97 -2.84
N ILE A 111 5.66 9.29 -2.72
CA ILE A 111 6.74 10.11 -3.26
C ILE A 111 7.64 10.75 -2.19
N TYR A 112 7.52 10.30 -0.93
CA TYR A 112 8.22 10.88 0.23
C TYR A 112 8.02 12.40 0.41
N ALA A 113 6.85 12.92 0.05
CA ALA A 113 6.51 14.35 0.17
C ALA A 113 6.08 14.79 1.59
N THR A 114 6.26 13.94 2.60
CA THR A 114 5.97 14.30 4.00
C THR A 114 7.20 14.96 4.65
N ARG A 115 6.99 16.00 5.48
CA ARG A 115 8.07 16.68 6.23
C ARG A 115 8.84 15.64 7.06
N GLY A 116 10.15 15.52 6.82
CA GLY A 116 11.06 14.57 7.48
C GLY A 116 11.49 13.38 6.61
N ALA A 117 10.67 12.93 5.66
CA ALA A 117 11.06 11.86 4.74
C ALA A 117 11.98 12.39 3.63
N SER A 118 11.74 13.60 3.12
CA SER A 118 12.58 14.24 2.10
C SER A 118 13.99 14.63 2.59
N GLU A 119 14.22 14.66 3.91
CA GLU A 119 15.54 14.96 4.49
C GLU A 119 16.47 13.74 4.48
N THR A 120 15.90 12.53 4.47
CA THR A 120 16.61 11.26 4.62
C THR A 120 16.44 10.33 3.43
N LYS A 121 15.42 10.53 2.59
CA LYS A 121 15.09 9.71 1.41
C LYS A 121 14.91 10.56 0.16
N LYS A 122 15.25 10.01 -0.99
CA LYS A 122 15.04 10.66 -2.28
C LYS A 122 13.54 10.82 -2.54
N SER A 123 13.10 12.04 -2.76
CA SER A 123 11.73 12.32 -3.21
C SER A 123 11.56 11.91 -4.67
N TYR A 124 10.39 11.39 -5.02
CA TYR A 124 10.04 10.99 -6.39
C TYR A 124 9.22 12.08 -7.08
N ASP A 125 9.27 12.15 -8.42
CA ASP A 125 8.40 13.05 -9.16
C ASP A 125 6.96 12.50 -9.06
N PRO A 126 5.94 13.32 -8.74
CA PRO A 126 4.53 12.90 -8.82
C PRO A 126 4.14 12.21 -10.14
N LYS A 127 4.86 12.48 -11.24
CA LYS A 127 4.66 11.85 -12.55
C LYS A 127 5.10 10.38 -12.62
N ASP A 128 5.95 9.95 -11.70
CA ASP A 128 6.40 8.56 -11.61
C ASP A 128 5.35 7.66 -10.95
N VAL A 129 4.29 8.25 -10.40
CA VAL A 129 3.17 7.51 -9.79
C VAL A 129 2.19 7.07 -10.87
N VAL A 130 1.95 5.76 -10.95
CA VAL A 130 0.89 5.19 -11.80
C VAL A 130 -0.40 5.11 -10.98
N ALA A 131 -1.48 5.70 -11.49
CA ALA A 131 -2.73 5.79 -10.75
C ALA A 131 -3.98 5.74 -11.65
N SER A 132 -5.07 5.27 -11.08
CA SER A 132 -6.45 5.33 -11.65
C SER A 132 -7.02 6.76 -11.79
N PHE A 133 -6.28 7.79 -11.40
CA PHE A 133 -6.70 9.18 -11.43
C PHE A 133 -5.49 10.08 -11.73
N ASP A 134 -5.76 11.35 -12.06
CA ASP A 134 -4.72 12.37 -12.24
C ASP A 134 -4.02 12.69 -10.91
N PHE A 135 -2.90 11.98 -10.67
CA PHE A 135 -2.15 12.07 -9.43
C PHE A 135 -1.46 13.43 -9.27
N GLU A 136 -0.83 13.94 -10.33
CA GLU A 136 -0.11 15.24 -10.32
C GLU A 136 -1.07 16.38 -9.91
N LYS A 137 -2.22 16.46 -10.56
CA LYS A 137 -3.23 17.48 -10.24
C LYS A 137 -3.80 17.33 -8.85
N ARG A 138 -3.93 16.10 -8.34
CA ARG A 138 -4.38 15.87 -6.96
C ARG A 138 -3.31 16.26 -5.96
N PHE A 139 -2.05 15.93 -6.24
CA PHE A 139 -0.89 16.27 -5.42
C PHE A 139 -0.78 17.77 -5.20
N GLN A 140 -0.83 18.56 -6.28
CA GLN A 140 -0.80 20.03 -6.22
C GLN A 140 -1.85 20.59 -5.24
N LYS A 141 -3.09 20.08 -5.30
CA LYS A 141 -4.19 20.55 -4.45
C LYS A 141 -4.00 20.32 -2.96
N PHE A 142 -3.27 19.27 -2.55
CA PHE A 142 -3.04 18.99 -1.14
C PHE A 142 -1.65 19.39 -0.65
N SER A 143 -0.73 19.74 -1.55
CA SER A 143 0.53 20.39 -1.19
C SER A 143 0.35 21.89 -0.91
N GLU A 144 -0.69 22.52 -1.46
CA GLU A 144 -0.99 23.95 -1.32
C GLU A 144 -1.83 24.32 -0.09
N GLY A 145 -2.30 23.33 0.68
CA GLY A 145 -3.20 23.52 1.83
C GLY A 145 -2.65 22.95 3.13
#